data_AF-A0A955S737-F1
#
_entry.id   AF-A0A955S737-F1
#
_cell.length_a   1.000
_cell.length_b   1.000
_cell.length_c   1.000
_cell.angle_alpha   90.00
_cell.angle_beta   90.00
_cell.angle_gamma   90.00
#
_symmetry.space_group_name_H-M   'P 1'
#
loop_
_entity.id
_entity.type
_entity.pdbx_description
1 polymer ?
#
loop_
_entity_poly.entity_id
_entity_poly.type
_entity_poly.pdbx_seq_one_letter_code
_entity_poly.pdbx_strand_id
1 'polypeptide(L)'
;MKKKIYCLNFNDNLGTRDQITSLLDSNRDKIPNWYYCMTNTIFIVSFYTAKELAEFIKKLDKDNVARFFVQEIIPNSNSWGCLPQDAHSFINKYVSQ
;
A
#
# COMPACT_ATOMS: atom_id res chain seq x y z
N MET A 1 -17.89 5.06 -0.73
CA MET A 1 -16.88 4.22 -1.41
C MET A 1 -16.44 3.12 -0.47
N LYS A 2 -16.27 1.87 -0.95
CA LYS A 2 -15.82 0.76 -0.11
C LYS A 2 -14.29 0.81 0.02
N LYS A 3 -13.78 0.66 1.24
CA LYS A 3 -12.32 0.52 1.48
C LYS A 3 -11.81 -0.79 0.91
N LYS A 4 -10.58 -0.78 0.41
CA LYS A 4 -9.89 -1.94 -0.14
C LYS A 4 -8.46 -2.00 0.38
N ILE A 5 -7.83 -3.16 0.27
CA ILE A 5 -6.42 -3.33 0.63
C ILE A 5 -5.59 -3.39 -0.65
N TYR A 6 -4.47 -2.70 -0.62
CA TYR A 6 -3.48 -2.68 -1.69
C TYR A 6 -2.13 -3.13 -1.16
N CYS A 7 -1.33 -3.73 -2.03
CA CYS A 7 0.08 -3.99 -1.82
C CYS A 7 0.85 -3.08 -2.76
N LEU A 8 1.62 -2.14 -2.18
CA LEU A 8 2.58 -1.32 -2.88
C LEU A 8 3.93 -2.01 -2.79
N ASN A 9 4.47 -2.41 -3.94
CA ASN A 9 5.87 -2.83 -4.06
C ASN A 9 6.62 -1.77 -4.85
N PHE A 10 7.80 -1.42 -4.40
CA PHE A 10 8.56 -0.30 -4.96
C PHE A 10 10.06 -0.59 -4.95
N ASN A 11 10.83 0.19 -5.69
CA ASN A 11 12.28 0.19 -5.59
C ASN A 11 12.76 1.39 -4.75
N ASP A 12 14.04 1.36 -4.41
CA ASP A 12 14.67 2.37 -3.53
C ASP A 12 14.59 3.80 -4.10
N ASN A 13 14.42 3.94 -5.42
CA ASN A 13 14.25 5.23 -6.08
C ASN A 13 12.91 5.93 -5.78
N LEU A 14 11.89 5.21 -5.30
CA LEU A 14 10.61 5.83 -4.95
C LEU A 14 10.73 6.75 -3.72
N GLY A 15 11.63 6.41 -2.80
CA GLY A 15 11.86 7.14 -1.57
C GLY A 15 12.10 6.21 -0.39
N THR A 16 12.51 6.83 0.71
CA THR A 16 12.68 6.16 2.00
C THR A 16 11.35 5.76 2.61
N ARG A 17 11.39 4.81 3.55
CA ARG A 17 10.24 4.42 4.37
C ARG A 17 9.52 5.65 4.95
N ASP A 18 10.26 6.56 5.59
CA ASP A 18 9.68 7.72 6.26
C ASP A 18 9.00 8.69 5.29
N GLN A 19 9.58 8.89 4.10
CA GLN A 19 8.96 9.71 3.05
C GLN A 19 7.64 9.10 2.56
N ILE A 20 7.62 7.79 2.34
CA ILE A 20 6.42 7.09 1.87
C ILE A 20 5.35 7.12 2.95
N THR A 21 5.68 6.77 4.19
CA THR A 21 4.70 6.74 5.29
C THR A 21 4.19 8.14 5.63
N SER A 22 5.05 9.17 5.58
CA SER A 22 4.63 10.57 5.75
C SER A 22 3.65 11.01 4.65
N LEU A 23 3.85 10.57 3.40
CA LEU A 23 2.89 10.82 2.33
C LEU A 23 1.55 10.14 2.62
N LEU A 24 1.55 8.88 3.05
CA LEU A 24 0.32 8.16 3.39
C LEU A 24 -0.41 8.82 4.58
N ASP A 25 0.33 9.26 5.60
CA ASP A 25 -0.21 9.96 6.77
C ASP A 25 -0.75 11.36 6.46
N SER A 26 -0.26 12.01 5.40
CA SER A 26 -0.82 13.28 4.94
C SER A 26 -2.24 13.17 4.37
N ASN A 27 -2.76 11.95 4.18
CA ASN A 27 -4.03 11.70 3.48
C ASN A 27 -4.90 10.63 4.16
N ARG A 28 -4.97 10.65 5.50
CA ARG A 28 -5.66 9.61 6.31
C ARG A 28 -7.15 9.48 6.03
N ASP A 29 -7.81 10.53 5.53
CA ASP A 29 -9.23 10.46 5.14
C ASP A 29 -9.47 9.48 3.99
N LYS A 30 -8.50 9.36 3.07
CA LYS A 30 -8.54 8.44 1.94
C LYS A 30 -7.73 7.18 2.18
N ILE A 31 -6.72 7.24 3.04
CA ILE A 31 -5.79 6.16 3.37
C ILE A 31 -5.83 5.94 4.89
N PRO A 32 -6.89 5.33 5.43
CA PRO A 32 -7.10 5.27 6.87
C PRO A 32 -6.03 4.49 7.63
N ASN A 33 -5.36 3.52 6.97
CA ASN A 33 -4.30 2.75 7.60
C ASN A 33 -3.31 2.16 6.58
N TRP A 34 -2.11 1.83 7.04
CA TRP A 34 -1.07 1.16 6.27
C TRP A 34 -0.18 0.31 7.19
N TYR A 35 0.51 -0.67 6.62
CA TYR A 35 1.46 -1.53 7.33
C TYR A 35 2.68 -1.79 6.45
N TYR A 36 3.84 -1.35 6.92
CA TYR A 36 5.11 -1.58 6.26
C TYR A 36 5.59 -3.00 6.57
N CYS A 37 5.46 -3.90 5.60
CA CYS A 37 5.65 -5.33 5.82
C CYS A 37 7.09 -5.79 5.58
N MET A 38 7.72 -5.28 4.53
CA MET A 38 9.08 -5.59 4.11
C MET A 38 9.75 -4.31 3.61
N THR A 39 11.07 -4.33 3.41
CA THR A 39 11.87 -3.16 2.99
C THR A 39 11.24 -2.36 1.85
N ASN A 40 10.63 -3.05 0.89
CA ASN A 40 10.10 -2.44 -0.32
C ASN A 40 8.64 -2.81 -0.57
N THR A 41 7.91 -3.11 0.53
CA THR A 41 6.50 -3.56 0.45
C THR A 41 5.66 -2.97 1.58
N ILE A 42 4.59 -2.27 1.21
CA ILE A 42 3.62 -1.69 2.15
C ILE A 42 2.22 -2.18 1.79
N PHE A 43 1.49 -2.69 2.79
CA PHE A 43 0.05 -2.87 2.68
C PHE A 43 -0.67 -1.57 3.01
N ILE A 44 -1.65 -1.18 2.21
CA ILE A 44 -2.34 0.09 2.29
C ILE A 44 -3.85 -0.16 2.29
N VAL A 45 -4.56 0.31 3.30
CA VAL A 45 -6.02 0.39 3.28
C VAL A 45 -6.39 1.73 2.68
N SER A 46 -7.18 1.72 1.60
CA SER A 46 -7.50 2.93 0.87
C SER A 46 -8.93 2.93 0.32
N PHE A 47 -9.48 4.13 0.18
CA PHE A 47 -10.70 4.40 -0.59
C PHE A 47 -10.42 4.68 -2.07
N TYR A 48 -9.15 4.86 -2.45
CA TYR A 48 -8.73 4.97 -3.84
C TYR A 48 -8.80 3.64 -4.56
N THR A 49 -8.95 3.71 -5.88
CA THR A 49 -8.61 2.62 -6.80
C THR A 49 -7.10 2.44 -6.88
N ALA A 50 -6.64 1.30 -7.42
CA ALA A 50 -5.20 1.05 -7.64
C ALA A 50 -4.54 2.15 -8.51
N LYS A 51 -5.27 2.64 -9.53
CA LYS A 51 -4.79 3.71 -10.41
C LYS A 51 -4.62 5.03 -9.64
N GLU A 52 -5.65 5.46 -8.93
CA GLU A 52 -5.59 6.70 -8.14
C GLU A 52 -4.52 6.62 -7.05
N LEU A 53 -4.36 5.46 -6.41
CA LEU A 53 -3.31 5.26 -5.43
C LEU A 53 -1.92 5.30 -6.07
N ALA A 54 -1.75 4.72 -7.26
CA ALA A 54 -0.49 4.81 -8.01
C ALA A 54 -0.17 6.26 -8.41
N GLU A 55 -1.15 7.02 -8.89
CA GLU A 55 -1.00 8.46 -9.20
C GLU A 55 -0.68 9.28 -7.94
N PHE A 56 -1.28 8.92 -6.80
CA PHE A 56 -0.99 9.55 -5.51
C PHE A 56 0.45 9.28 -5.06
N ILE A 57 0.91 8.03 -5.12
CA ILE A 57 2.28 7.63 -4.76
C ILE A 57 3.33 8.23 -5.71
N LYS A 58 3.00 8.35 -7.00
CA LYS A 58 3.88 8.94 -8.02
C LYS A 58 4.32 10.37 -7.67
N LYS A 59 3.61 11.08 -6.79
CA LYS A 59 4.01 12.41 -6.29
C LYS A 59 5.38 12.42 -5.59
N LEU A 60 5.86 11.27 -5.11
CA LEU A 60 7.22 11.12 -4.55
C LEU A 60 8.30 11.06 -5.64
N ASP A 61 7.96 10.54 -6.81
CA ASP A 61 8.88 10.30 -7.92
C ASP A 61 9.02 11.54 -8.82
N LYS A 62 9.73 12.55 -8.32
CA LYS A 62 9.94 13.83 -9.04
C LYS A 62 10.72 13.65 -10.33
N ASP A 63 11.63 12.69 -10.37
CA ASP A 63 12.55 12.47 -11.50
C ASP A 63 12.06 11.37 -12.48
N ASN A 64 10.89 10.78 -12.23
CA ASN A 64 10.30 9.67 -13.00
C ASN A 64 11.22 8.42 -13.13
N VAL A 65 12.06 8.19 -12.13
CA VAL A 65 13.03 7.08 -12.08
C VAL A 65 12.58 5.95 -11.15
N ALA A 66 11.52 6.16 -10.38
CA ALA A 66 10.95 5.13 -9.53
C ALA A 66 10.28 4.03 -10.36
N ARG A 67 10.29 2.82 -9.80
CA ARG A 67 9.57 1.66 -10.32
C ARG A 67 8.76 1.08 -9.18
N PHE A 68 7.46 1.02 -9.37
CA PHE A 68 6.56 0.48 -8.37
C PHE A 68 5.31 -0.07 -9.05
N PHE A 69 4.58 -0.91 -8.33
CA PHE A 69 3.25 -1.33 -8.72
C PHE A 69 2.34 -1.38 -7.49
N VAL A 70 1.06 -1.12 -7.73
CA VAL A 70 0.00 -1.18 -6.73
C VAL A 70 -0.94 -2.29 -7.13
N GLN A 71 -1.05 -3.33 -6.30
CA GLN A 71 -1.94 -4.45 -6.53
C GLN A 71 -3.07 -4.44 -5.50
N GLU A 72 -4.31 -4.56 -5.95
CA GLU A 72 -5.44 -4.80 -5.04
C GLU A 72 -5.36 -6.22 -4.47
N ILE A 73 -5.45 -6.35 -3.15
CA ILE A 73 -5.51 -7.64 -2.46
C ILE A 73 -6.96 -8.07 -2.37
N ILE A 74 -7.31 -9.12 -3.13
CA ILE A 74 -8.64 -9.71 -3.12
C ILE A 74 -8.68 -10.82 -2.05
N PRO A 75 -9.57 -10.74 -1.04
CA PRO A 75 -9.75 -11.77 -0.04
C PRO A 75 -10.11 -13.11 -0.65
N ASN A 76 -9.61 -14.21 -0.08
CA ASN A 76 -9.91 -15.58 -0.53
C ASN A 76 -9.62 -15.82 -2.03
N SER A 77 -8.77 -15.00 -2.64
CA SER A 77 -8.21 -15.26 -3.96
C SER A 77 -7.11 -16.32 -3.86
N ASN A 78 -6.63 -16.84 -4.99
CA ASN A 78 -5.45 -17.71 -5.07
C ASN A 78 -4.12 -16.99 -4.74
N SER A 79 -4.13 -16.14 -3.71
CA SER A 79 -2.93 -15.49 -3.17
C SER A 79 -2.28 -16.41 -2.14
N TRP A 80 -0.99 -16.66 -2.30
CA TRP A 80 -0.17 -17.48 -1.41
C TRP A 80 1.05 -16.68 -0.98
N GLY A 81 1.41 -16.75 0.30
CA GLY A 81 2.59 -16.06 0.85
C GLY A 81 2.90 -16.50 2.26
N CYS A 82 4.14 -16.28 2.69
CA CYS A 82 4.59 -16.46 4.07
C CYS A 82 4.76 -15.06 4.69
N LEU A 83 3.71 -14.56 5.33
CA LEU A 83 3.72 -13.22 5.93
C LEU A 83 3.87 -13.30 7.45
N PRO A 84 4.47 -12.28 8.09
CA PRO A 84 4.40 -12.16 9.54
C PRO A 84 2.95 -12.12 10.05
N GLN A 85 2.72 -12.58 11.28
CA GLN A 85 1.38 -12.61 11.89
C GLN A 85 0.69 -11.24 11.89
N ASP A 86 1.45 -10.16 12.09
CA ASP A 86 0.92 -8.79 12.09
C ASP A 86 0.43 -8.36 10.71
N ALA A 87 1.10 -8.79 9.64
CA ALA A 87 0.67 -8.53 8.27
C ALA A 87 -0.62 -9.31 7.94
N HIS A 88 -0.71 -10.58 8.34
CA HIS A 88 -1.94 -11.37 8.22
C HIS A 88 -3.10 -10.70 8.98
N SER A 89 -2.84 -10.25 10.21
CA SER A 89 -3.83 -9.59 11.05
C SER A 89 -4.29 -8.27 10.45
N PHE A 90 -3.36 -7.50 9.88
CA PHE A 90 -3.66 -6.27 9.15
C PHE A 90 -4.59 -6.55 7.97
N ILE A 91 -4.25 -7.51 7.11
CA ILE A 91 -5.07 -7.85 5.95
C ILE A 91 -6.48 -8.26 6.42
N ASN A 92 -6.59 -9.24 7.31
CA ASN A 92 -7.88 -9.78 7.74
C ASN A 92 -8.75 -8.73 8.46
N LYS A 93 -8.17 -7.87 9.30
CA LYS A 93 -8.90 -6.80 10.01
C LYS A 93 -9.60 -5.84 9.06
N TYR A 94 -8.97 -5.52 7.93
CA TYR A 94 -9.47 -4.51 7.00
C TYR A 94 -10.14 -5.09 5.74
N VAL A 95 -9.97 -6.38 5.49
CA VAL A 95 -10.64 -7.17 4.45
C VAL A 95 -12.05 -7.60 4.86
N SER A 96 -12.24 -8.02 6.11
CA SER A 96 -13.45 -8.73 6.55
C SER A 96 -14.61 -7.82 6.99
N GLN A 97 -14.73 -6.62 6.41
CA GLN A 97 -15.81 -5.66 6.70
C GLN A 97 -16.53 -5.20 5.43
#